data_AF-A0A5E4KFT1-F1
#
_entry.id   AF-A0A5E4KFT1-F1
#
_cell.length_a   1.000
_cell.length_b   1.000
_cell.length_c   1.000
_cell.angle_alpha   90.00
_cell.angle_beta   90.00
_cell.angle_gamma   90.00
#
_symmetry.space_group_name_H-M   'P 1'
#
loop_
_entity.id
_entity.type
_entity.pdbx_description
1 polymer ?
#
loop_
_entity_poly.entity_id
_entity_poly.type
_entity_poly.pdbx_seq_one_letter_code
_entity_poly.pdbx_strand_id
1 'polypeptide(L)'
;MKKDILRYVLKMVLQDFENLATSEQITKFKKKYSGVNWQKTIEKDLLEYADTAIAMKRWIGNVISFMVEHDIVKEGEKYRYS
;
A
#
# COMPACT_ATOMS: atom_id res chain seq x y z
N MET A 1 -3.93 -18.79 -0.38
CA MET A 1 -4.06 -17.87 0.77
C MET A 1 -5.52 -17.46 0.88
N LYS A 2 -6.15 -17.62 2.05
CA LYS A 2 -7.56 -17.27 2.27
C LYS A 2 -7.75 -15.75 2.13
N LYS A 3 -8.93 -15.30 1.67
CA LYS A 3 -9.25 -13.89 1.44
C LYS A 3 -9.02 -13.04 2.70
N ASP A 4 -9.36 -13.55 3.88
CA ASP A 4 -9.20 -12.83 5.14
C ASP A 4 -7.73 -12.57 5.48
N ILE A 5 -6.84 -13.53 5.19
CA ILE A 5 -5.40 -13.37 5.35
C ILE A 5 -4.89 -12.28 4.40
N LEU A 6 -5.34 -12.29 3.14
CA LEU A 6 -4.97 -11.26 2.17
C LEU A 6 -5.47 -9.88 2.58
N ARG A 7 -6.70 -9.79 3.10
CA ARG A 7 -7.27 -8.55 3.62
C ARG A 7 -6.44 -8.02 4.80
N TYR A 8 -6.04 -8.91 5.71
CA TYR A 8 -5.20 -8.56 6.86
C TYR A 8 -3.81 -8.08 6.42
N VAL A 9 -3.15 -8.81 5.52
CA VAL A 9 -1.83 -8.42 4.98
C VAL A 9 -1.91 -7.09 4.24
N LEU A 10 -2.90 -6.90 3.37
CA LEU A 10 -3.11 -5.65 2.67
C LEU A 10 -3.32 -4.49 3.65
N LYS A 11 -4.15 -4.70 4.69
CA LYS A 11 -4.34 -3.70 5.75
C LYS A 11 -3.01 -3.29 6.40
N MET A 12 -2.19 -4.25 6.83
CA MET A 12 -0.90 -3.94 7.48
C MET A 12 0.03 -3.16 6.56
N VAL A 13 0.16 -3.59 5.29
CA VAL A 13 1.01 -2.91 4.30
C VAL A 13 0.54 -1.48 4.06
N LEU A 14 -0.77 -1.25 3.96
CA LEU A 14 -1.33 0.08 3.75
C LEU A 14 -1.13 0.98 4.96
N GLN A 15 -1.27 0.46 6.17
CA GLN A 15 -1.00 1.20 7.40
C GLN A 15 0.46 1.61 7.49
N ASP A 16 1.39 0.68 7.21
CA ASP A 16 2.82 1.00 7.18
C ASP A 16 3.13 2.04 6.10
N PHE A 17 2.56 1.90 4.90
CA PHE A 17 2.71 2.90 3.84
C PHE A 17 2.22 4.28 4.27
N GLU A 18 1.00 4.39 4.80
CA GLU A 18 0.43 5.68 5.22
C GLU A 18 1.21 6.34 6.36
N ASN A 19 1.78 5.54 7.27
CA ASN A 19 2.55 6.05 8.40
C ASN A 19 3.96 6.53 8.01
N LEU A 20 4.56 5.92 6.98
CA LEU A 20 5.95 6.18 6.59
C LEU A 20 6.07 7.13 5.40
N ALA A 21 5.08 7.14 4.52
CA ALA A 21 5.11 7.97 3.33
C ALA A 21 4.93 9.45 3.66
N THR A 22 5.72 10.28 3.00
CA THR A 22 5.49 11.73 3.00
C THR A 22 4.22 12.09 2.23
N SER A 23 3.66 13.27 2.51
CA SER A 23 2.49 13.79 1.77
C SER A 23 2.72 13.85 0.25
N GLU A 24 3.97 14.12 -0.18
CA GLU A 24 4.32 14.11 -1.61
C GLU A 24 4.27 12.70 -2.20
N GLN A 25 4.82 11.70 -1.51
CA GLN A 25 4.77 10.29 -1.93
C GLN A 25 3.33 9.76 -1.97
N ILE A 26 2.51 10.12 -0.98
CA ILE A 26 1.07 9.82 -0.97
C ILE A 26 0.39 10.41 -2.21
N THR A 27 0.69 11.67 -2.53
CA THR A 27 0.13 12.35 -3.70
C THR A 27 0.58 11.67 -5.01
N LYS A 28 1.85 11.28 -5.11
CA LYS A 28 2.38 10.53 -6.27
C LYS A 28 1.69 9.18 -6.42
N PHE A 29 1.48 8.44 -5.32
CA PHE A 29 0.78 7.17 -5.32
C PHE A 29 -0.66 7.32 -5.83
N LYS A 30 -1.42 8.27 -5.24
CA LYS A 30 -2.80 8.54 -5.65
C LYS A 30 -2.91 8.94 -7.13
N LYS A 31 -1.94 9.72 -7.65
CA LYS A 31 -1.86 10.06 -9.08
C LYS A 31 -1.54 8.85 -9.96
N LYS A 32 -0.58 8.00 -9.57
CA LYS A 32 -0.23 6.75 -10.31
C LYS A 32 -1.44 5.83 -10.43
N TYR A 33 -2.29 5.81 -9.40
CA TYR A 33 -3.49 4.99 -9.33
C TYR A 33 -4.77 5.84 -9.32
N SER A 34 -4.90 6.72 -10.30
CA SER A 34 -6.05 7.64 -10.43
C SER A 34 -7.39 6.97 -10.70
N GLY A 35 -7.41 5.68 -11.05
CA GLY A 35 -8.63 4.88 -11.21
C GLY A 35 -9.31 4.47 -9.90
N VAL A 36 -8.68 4.73 -8.75
CA VAL A 36 -9.29 4.52 -7.43
C VAL A 36 -9.84 5.85 -6.91
N ASN A 37 -11.03 5.81 -6.33
CA ASN A 37 -11.67 7.00 -5.76
C ASN A 37 -11.11 7.29 -4.36
N TRP A 38 -10.13 8.19 -4.26
CA TRP A 38 -9.43 8.52 -3.02
C TRP A 38 -10.20 9.55 -2.17
N GLN A 39 -11.19 9.12 -1.38
CA GLN A 39 -12.01 10.01 -0.55
C GLN A 39 -11.72 9.89 0.95
N LYS A 40 -11.17 8.75 1.39
CA LYS A 40 -10.90 8.46 2.80
C LYS A 40 -9.38 8.34 2.97
N THR A 41 -8.96 7.38 3.78
CA THR A 41 -7.57 6.93 3.85
C THR A 41 -7.32 5.93 2.73
N ILE A 42 -6.06 5.83 2.29
CA ILE A 42 -5.61 4.84 1.31
C ILE A 42 -5.94 3.43 1.80
N GLU A 43 -5.79 3.15 3.11
CA GLU A 43 -6.23 1.89 3.71
C GLU A 43 -7.69 1.59 3.38
N LYS A 44 -8.60 2.50 3.72
CA LYS A 44 -10.05 2.29 3.57
C LYS A 44 -10.44 2.19 2.10
N ASP A 45 -9.97 3.12 1.29
CA ASP A 45 -10.32 3.19 -0.13
C ASP A 45 -9.85 1.93 -0.87
N LEU A 46 -8.65 1.41 -0.58
CA LEU A 46 -8.16 0.18 -1.21
C LEU A 46 -8.80 -1.09 -0.66
N LEU A 47 -9.14 -1.18 0.63
CA LEU A 47 -9.85 -2.34 1.17
C LEU A 47 -11.30 -2.44 0.68
N GLU A 48 -11.90 -1.31 0.29
CA GLU A 48 -13.20 -1.24 -0.38
C GLU A 48 -13.07 -1.55 -1.89
N TYR A 49 -12.05 -1.02 -2.56
CA TYR A 49 -11.80 -1.24 -3.98
C TYR A 49 -11.35 -2.67 -4.32
N ALA A 50 -10.50 -3.28 -3.47
CA ALA A 50 -9.95 -4.62 -3.66
C ALA A 50 -10.88 -5.69 -3.06
N ASP A 51 -12.02 -5.92 -3.71
CA ASP A 51 -13.08 -6.80 -3.22
C ASP A 51 -12.81 -8.32 -3.40
N THR A 52 -11.91 -8.69 -4.30
CA THR A 52 -11.50 -10.08 -4.57
C THR A 52 -10.10 -10.42 -4.04
N ALA A 53 -9.87 -11.69 -3.76
CA ALA A 53 -8.54 -12.18 -3.34
C ALA A 53 -7.44 -11.90 -4.39
N ILE A 54 -7.79 -11.94 -5.69
CA ILE A 54 -6.85 -11.63 -6.77
C ILE A 54 -6.50 -10.14 -6.76
N ALA A 55 -7.51 -9.27 -6.62
CA ALA A 55 -7.30 -7.82 -6.50
C ALA A 55 -6.43 -7.49 -5.27
N MET A 56 -6.71 -8.09 -4.12
CA MET A 56 -5.92 -7.89 -2.90
C MET A 56 -4.45 -8.26 -3.11
N LYS A 57 -4.16 -9.42 -3.72
CA LYS A 57 -2.77 -9.81 -4.04
C LYS A 57 -2.06 -8.80 -4.94
N ARG A 58 -2.75 -8.33 -5.98
CA ARG A 58 -2.19 -7.32 -6.90
C ARG A 58 -1.88 -6.02 -6.16
N TRP A 59 -2.78 -5.57 -5.29
CA TRP A 59 -2.57 -4.36 -4.50
C TRP A 59 -1.45 -4.48 -3.48
N ILE A 60 -1.33 -5.62 -2.78
CA ILE A 60 -0.18 -5.88 -1.90
C ILE A 60 1.13 -5.71 -2.68
N GLY A 61 1.24 -6.33 -3.86
CA GLY A 61 2.41 -6.18 -4.72
C GLY A 61 2.66 -4.74 -5.14
N ASN A 62 1.63 -4.06 -5.64
CA ASN A 62 1.72 -2.67 -6.09
C ASN A 62 2.19 -1.70 -4.99
N VAL A 63 1.67 -1.85 -3.76
CA VAL A 63 2.05 -0.99 -2.64
C VAL A 63 3.47 -1.27 -2.19
N ILE A 64 3.86 -2.55 -2.03
CA ILE A 64 5.24 -2.91 -1.66
C ILE A 64 6.22 -2.41 -2.72
N SER A 65 5.93 -2.63 -4.01
CA SER A 65 6.78 -2.14 -5.10
C SER A 65 6.92 -0.61 -5.06
N PHE A 66 5.83 0.12 -4.85
CA PHE A 66 5.90 1.58 -4.72
C PHE A 66 6.73 2.02 -3.50
N MET A 67 6.56 1.35 -2.36
CA MET A 67 7.34 1.64 -1.15
C MET A 67 8.84 1.44 -1.39
N VAL A 68 9.22 0.34 -2.04
CA VAL A 68 10.63 0.05 -2.37
C VAL A 68 11.17 1.04 -3.40
N GLU A 69 10.42 1.32 -4.48
CA GLU A 69 10.79 2.28 -5.53
C GLU A 69 11.06 3.70 -4.98
N HIS A 70 10.41 4.05 -3.87
CA HIS A 70 10.46 5.38 -3.28
C HIS A 70 11.14 5.44 -1.90
N ASP A 71 11.86 4.39 -1.50
CA ASP A 71 12.61 4.30 -0.23
C ASP A 71 11.73 4.60 1.02
N ILE A 72 10.48 4.12 0.98
CA ILE A 72 9.50 4.24 2.07
C ILE A 72 9.69 3.04 2.99
N VAL A 73 10.68 3.13 3.87
CA VAL A 73 11.07 2.06 4.80
C VAL A 73 11.04 2.55 6.25
N LYS A 74 10.81 1.62 7.19
CA LYS A 74 10.94 1.92 8.63
C LYS A 74 12.39 2.26 8.94
N GLU A 75 12.62 3.34 9.70
CA GLU A 75 13.96 3.62 10.24
C GLU A 75 14.48 2.38 10.98
N GLY A 76 15.64 1.86 10.55
CA GLY A 76 16.22 0.60 11.05
C GLY A 76 16.30 -0.54 10.02
N GLU A 77 15.50 -0.51 8.95
CA GLU A 77 15.60 -1.51 7.85
C GLU A 77 16.35 -0.99 6.62
N LYS A 78 16.68 0.30 6.60
CA LYS A 78 17.37 1.00 5.50
C LYS A 78 18.75 0.41 5.16
N TYR A 79 19.37 -0.32 6.09
CA TYR A 79 20.71 -0.92 5.94
C TYR A 79 20.70 -2.45 5.76
N ARG A 80 19.52 -3.09 5.62
CA ARG A 80 19.45 -4.55 5.48
C ARG A 80 19.60 -5.06 4.05
N TYR A 81 19.59 -4.14 3.07
CA TYR A 81 19.68 -4.46 1.64
C TYR A 81 20.76 -3.65 0.92
N SER A 82 21.72 -3.08 1.68
CA SER A 82 22.95 -2.46 1.15
C SER A 82 24.00 -3.51 0.83
#